data_AF-U4KJY4-F1
#
_entry.id   AF-U4KJY4-F1
#
_cell.length_a   1.000
_cell.length_b   1.000
_cell.length_c   1.000
_cell.angle_alpha   90.00
_cell.angle_beta   90.00
_cell.angle_gamma   90.00
#
_symmetry.space_group_name_H-M   'P 1'
#
loop_
_entity.id
_entity.type
_entity.pdbx_description
1 polymer ?
#
loop_
_entity_poly.entity_id
_entity_poly.type
_entity_poly.pdbx_seq_one_letter_code
_entity_poly.pdbx_strand_id
1 'polypeptide(L)'
;MKFYDEFDSLEDEVLKLNIIDKNIGNESEIPYYYYAIILKERNVEIGKISIRIGHNSHSYYNGNIGFEIYEAYQGNNYSLNASKLVL
;
A
#
# COMPACT_ATOMS: atom_id res chain seq x y z
N MET A 1 18.78 0.77 1.89
CA MET A 1 17.54 0.98 1.10
C MET A 1 17.40 2.47 0.81
N LYS A 2 16.89 2.84 -0.37
CA LYS A 2 16.58 4.24 -0.71
C LYS A 2 15.12 4.31 -1.16
N PHE A 3 14.37 5.25 -0.59
CA PHE A 3 13.01 5.55 -1.02
C PHE A 3 13.02 6.67 -2.05
N TYR A 4 12.03 6.67 -2.94
CA TYR A 4 11.89 7.67 -3.99
C TYR A 4 10.58 8.42 -3.82
N ASP A 5 10.65 9.75 -3.91
CA ASP A 5 9.50 10.63 -3.70
C ASP A 5 8.49 10.55 -4.86
N GLU A 6 8.88 9.97 -6.00
CA GLU A 6 7.95 9.67 -7.10
C GLU A 6 6.86 8.68 -6.70
N PHE A 7 7.11 7.86 -5.66
CA PHE A 7 6.12 6.92 -5.14
C PHE A 7 5.24 7.53 -4.05
N ASP A 8 5.41 8.81 -3.68
CA ASP A 8 4.65 9.41 -2.56
C ASP A 8 3.16 9.57 -2.87
N SER A 9 2.83 9.58 -4.15
CA SER A 9 1.47 9.66 -4.66
C SER A 9 1.34 8.82 -5.92
N LEU A 10 0.50 7.79 -5.86
CA LEU A 10 0.14 6.95 -7.02
C LEU A 10 -1.36 7.05 -7.23
N GLU A 11 -1.84 7.02 -8.47
CA GLU A 11 -3.28 7.09 -8.73
C GLU A 11 -3.69 6.47 -10.05
N ASP A 12 -4.95 6.02 -10.12
CA ASP A 12 -5.66 5.71 -11.35
C ASP A 12 -6.95 6.56 -11.44
N GLU A 13 -7.91 6.11 -12.24
CA GLU A 13 -9.20 6.78 -12.40
C GLU A 13 -10.07 6.75 -11.13
N VAL A 14 -9.91 5.73 -10.28
CA VAL A 14 -10.81 5.45 -9.14
C VAL A 14 -10.15 5.77 -7.79
N LEU A 15 -8.88 5.40 -7.63
CA LEU A 15 -8.15 5.42 -6.36
C LEU A 15 -6.91 6.31 -6.45
N LYS A 16 -6.54 6.85 -5.30
CA LYS A 16 -5.26 7.50 -5.05
C LYS A 16 -4.61 6.86 -3.83
N LEU A 17 -3.34 6.51 -3.94
CA LEU A 17 -2.50 6.10 -2.82
C LEU A 17 -1.67 7.30 -2.37
N ASN A 18 -1.86 7.74 -1.14
CA ASN A 18 -1.04 8.79 -0.53
C ASN A 18 -0.10 8.17 0.50
N ILE A 19 1.18 8.49 0.44
CA ILE A 19 2.15 7.99 1.41
C ILE A 19 1.78 8.45 2.82
N ILE A 20 1.80 7.50 3.75
CA ILE A 20 1.72 7.71 5.19
C ILE A 20 3.14 7.62 5.78
N ASP A 21 3.89 6.58 5.43
CA ASP A 21 5.22 6.31 5.98
C ASP A 21 6.14 5.58 4.99
N LYS A 22 7.45 5.83 5.13
CA LYS A 22 8.55 5.17 4.42
C LYS A 22 9.47 4.55 5.47
N ASN A 23 9.26 3.26 5.76
CA ASN A 23 9.94 2.62 6.88
C ASN A 23 11.13 1.80 6.39
N ILE A 24 12.35 2.15 6.82
CA ILE A 24 13.57 1.41 6.43
C ILE A 24 13.66 -0.01 6.99
N GLY A 25 12.73 -0.41 7.86
CA GLY A 25 12.75 -1.69 8.56
C GLY A 25 13.81 -1.73 9.68
N ASN A 26 14.04 -2.93 10.19
CA ASN A 26 15.02 -3.24 11.22
C ASN A 26 15.52 -4.69 11.06
N GLU A 27 16.10 -5.29 12.09
CA GLU A 27 16.60 -6.67 12.02
C GLU A 27 15.51 -7.72 11.74
N SER A 28 14.25 -7.43 12.09
CA SER A 28 13.10 -8.33 11.90
C SER A 28 12.20 -7.94 10.74
N GLU A 29 12.15 -6.65 10.41
CA GLU A 29 11.25 -6.09 9.40
C GLU A 29 12.00 -5.63 8.16
N ILE A 30 11.51 -6.01 6.98
CA ILE A 30 12.04 -5.48 5.71
C ILE A 30 11.48 -4.08 5.44
N PRO A 31 12.22 -3.24 4.70
CA PRO A 31 11.75 -1.90 4.36
C PRO A 31 10.38 -1.94 3.66
N TYR A 32 9.53 -0.94 3.89
CA TYR A 32 8.24 -0.84 3.22
C TYR A 32 7.77 0.59 2.99
N TYR A 33 6.96 0.77 1.95
CA TYR A 33 6.10 1.93 1.78
C TYR A 33 4.74 1.64 2.41
N TYR A 34 4.14 2.63 3.07
CA TYR A 34 2.81 2.51 3.64
C TYR A 34 1.91 3.64 3.17
N TYR A 35 0.75 3.30 2.61
CA TYR A 35 -0.15 4.24 1.95
C TYR A 35 -1.56 4.21 2.55
N ALA A 36 -2.20 5.38 2.53
CA ALA A 36 -3.65 5.50 2.61
C ALA A 36 -4.24 5.25 1.22
N ILE A 37 -5.32 4.46 1.14
CA ILE A 37 -6.10 4.25 -0.07
C ILE A 37 -7.26 5.25 -0.05
N ILE A 38 -7.26 6.20 -0.97
CA ILE A 38 -8.27 7.27 -1.08
C ILE A 38 -9.18 6.98 -2.27
N LEU A 39 -10.49 6.95 -2.05
CA LEU A 39 -11.49 6.90 -3.12
C LEU A 39 -11.72 8.30 -3.69
N LYS A 40 -11.38 8.50 -4.97
CA LYS A 40 -11.33 9.84 -5.59
C LYS A 40 -12.70 10.51 -5.68
N GLU A 41 -13.75 9.77 -6.00
CA GLU A 41 -15.13 10.28 -6.14
C GLU A 41 -15.58 11.09 -4.93
N ARG A 42 -15.21 10.64 -3.72
CA ARG A 42 -15.66 11.22 -2.45
C ARG A 42 -14.53 11.85 -1.64
N ASN A 43 -13.29 11.70 -2.10
CA ASN A 43 -12.08 12.10 -1.39
C ASN A 43 -12.04 11.58 0.06
N VAL A 44 -12.30 10.28 0.24
CA VAL A 44 -12.31 9.63 1.55
C VAL A 44 -11.31 8.48 1.61
N GLU A 45 -10.66 8.29 2.76
CA GLU A 45 -9.82 7.12 3.03
C GLU A 45 -10.71 5.88 3.22
N ILE A 46 -10.43 4.83 2.44
CA ILE A 46 -11.21 3.59 2.42
C ILE A 46 -10.39 2.37 2.85
N GLY A 47 -9.12 2.56 3.20
CA GLY A 47 -8.22 1.47 3.52
C GLY A 47 -6.76 1.88 3.50
N LYS A 48 -5.89 0.90 3.68
CA LYS A 48 -4.43 1.08 3.70
C LYS A 48 -3.73 -0.06 2.97
N ILE A 49 -2.55 0.22 2.44
CA ILE A 49 -1.73 -0.77 1.74
C ILE A 49 -0.25 -0.57 2.09
N SER A 50 0.44 -1.66 2.40
CA SER A 50 1.87 -1.71 2.69
C SER A 50 2.60 -2.53 1.64
N ILE A 51 3.64 -1.96 1.04
CA ILE A 51 4.48 -2.60 0.02
C ILE A 51 5.88 -2.79 0.57
N ARG A 52 6.21 -4.04 0.87
CA ARG A 52 7.50 -4.45 1.42
C ARG A 52 8.50 -4.68 0.29
N ILE A 53 9.72 -4.16 0.47
CA ILE A 53 10.79 -4.18 -0.53
C ILE A 53 11.93 -5.07 -0.03
N GLY A 54 12.21 -6.14 -0.79
CA GLY A 54 13.18 -7.16 -0.43
C GLY A 54 12.51 -8.46 0.01
N HIS A 55 13.30 -9.37 0.59
CA HIS A 55 12.82 -10.69 1.00
C HIS A 55 13.51 -11.16 2.28
N ASN A 56 12.75 -11.72 3.21
CA ASN A 56 13.22 -12.48 4.37
C ASN A 56 12.30 -13.70 4.63
N SER A 57 12.58 -14.48 5.67
CA SER A 57 11.76 -15.64 6.04
C SER A 57 10.29 -15.27 6.31
N HIS A 58 10.02 -14.10 6.89
CA HIS A 58 8.66 -13.63 7.16
C HIS A 58 7.90 -13.24 5.88
N SER A 59 8.55 -12.56 4.94
CA SER A 59 7.92 -12.17 3.66
C SER A 59 7.65 -13.37 2.74
N TYR A 60 8.33 -14.50 2.95
CA TYR A 60 8.02 -15.74 2.22
C TYR A 60 6.59 -16.21 2.50
N TYR A 61 6.14 -16.11 3.76
CA TYR A 61 4.78 -16.50 4.16
C TYR A 61 3.78 -15.35 4.02
N ASN A 62 4.16 -14.14 4.42
CA ASN A 62 3.26 -12.99 4.46
C ASN A 62 3.16 -12.21 3.14
N GLY A 63 4.01 -12.53 2.17
CA GLY A 63 4.13 -11.78 0.92
C GLY A 63 4.69 -10.37 1.08
N ASN A 64 4.76 -9.66 -0.05
CA ASN A 64 5.25 -8.28 -0.11
C ASN A 64 4.14 -7.23 -0.11
N ILE A 65 2.89 -7.63 -0.34
CA ILE A 65 1.75 -6.73 -0.37
C ILE A 65 0.82 -7.10 0.79
N GLY A 66 0.64 -6.18 1.72
CA GLY A 66 -0.39 -6.24 2.74
C GLY A 66 -1.41 -5.13 2.50
N PHE A 67 -2.70 -5.42 2.63
CA PHE A 67 -3.75 -4.42 2.47
C PHE A 67 -4.86 -4.62 3.49
N GLU A 68 -5.58 -3.54 3.75
CA GLU A 68 -6.82 -3.51 4.52
C GLU A 68 -7.80 -2.59 3.78
N ILE A 69 -9.02 -3.07 3.52
CA ILE A 69 -10.12 -2.24 3.05
C ILE A 69 -11.12 -2.16 4.19
N TYR A 70 -11.51 -0.94 4.58
CA TYR A 70 -12.49 -0.73 5.64
C TYR A 70 -13.81 -1.39 5.29
N GLU A 71 -14.47 -1.99 6.29
CA GLU A 71 -15.63 -2.87 6.12
C GLU A 71 -16.72 -2.28 5.21
N ALA A 72 -17.01 -0.98 5.35
CA ALA A 72 -18.02 -0.28 4.56
C ALA A 72 -17.72 -0.20 3.04
N TYR A 73 -16.48 -0.49 2.62
CA TYR A 73 -16.03 -0.38 1.23
C TYR A 73 -15.59 -1.73 0.63
N GLN A 74 -15.67 -2.82 1.39
CA GLN A 74 -15.34 -4.16 0.91
C GLN A 74 -16.32 -4.63 -0.18
N GLY A 75 -15.92 -5.61 -1.01
CA GLY A 75 -16.74 -6.14 -2.11
C GLY A 75 -16.70 -5.35 -3.41
N ASN A 76 -15.90 -4.27 -3.49
CA ASN A 76 -15.81 -3.39 -4.65
C ASN A 76 -14.49 -3.51 -5.46
N ASN A 77 -13.72 -4.58 -5.24
CA ASN A 77 -12.39 -4.79 -5.86
C ASN A 77 -11.32 -3.72 -5.55
N TYR A 78 -11.54 -2.86 -4.56
CA TYR A 78 -10.57 -1.79 -4.25
C TYR A 78 -9.19 -2.31 -3.83
N SER A 79 -9.11 -3.47 -3.18
CA SER A 79 -7.82 -4.10 -2.87
C SER A 79 -7.05 -4.51 -4.13
N LEU A 80 -7.75 -5.02 -5.15
CA LEU A 80 -7.15 -5.36 -6.45
C LEU A 80 -6.67 -4.10 -7.18
N ASN A 81 -7.49 -3.06 -7.22
CA ASN A 81 -7.12 -1.80 -7.89
C ASN A 81 -5.91 -1.15 -7.21
N ALA A 82 -5.93 -1.06 -5.87
CA ALA A 82 -4.80 -0.55 -5.10
C ALA A 82 -3.52 -1.38 -5.31
N SER A 83 -3.65 -2.71 -5.41
CA SER A 83 -2.50 -3.60 -5.69
C SER A 83 -1.93 -3.41 -7.09
N LYS A 84 -2.75 -3.07 -8.10
CA LYS A 84 -2.26 -2.81 -9.46
C LYS A 84 -1.46 -1.51 -9.59
N LEU A 85 -1.71 -0.54 -8.72
CA LEU A 85 -0.97 0.74 -8.71
C LEU A 85 0.50 0.59 -8.28
N VAL A 86 0.87 -0.54 -7.69
CA VAL A 86 2.16 -0.78 -7.04
C VAL A 86 2.90 -1.99 -7.62
N LEU A 87 2.39 -2.58 -8.71
CA LEU A 87 2.97 -3.68 -9.48
C LEU A 87 3.59 -3.18 -10.77
#